data_AF-N9M1P6-F1
#
_entry.id   AF-N9M1P6-F1
#
_cell.length_a   1.000
_cell.length_b   1.000
_cell.length_c   1.000
_cell.angle_alpha   90.00
_cell.angle_beta   90.00
_cell.angle_gamma   90.00
#
_symmetry.space_group_name_H-M   'P 1'
#
loop_
_entity.id
_entity.type
_entity.pdbx_description
1 polymer ?
#
loop_
_entity_poly.entity_id
_entity_poly.type
_entity_poly.pdbx_seq_one_letter_code
_entity_poly.pdbx_strand_id
1 'polypeptide(L)' 'MHTEELFKLFFRLLDPDMHPPRLYQRGDLEMFWRERFSEALGLQEPNGAMMGYVELPKMFLKTHRAVQEKMESSE' A
#
# COMPACT_ATOMS: atom_id res chain seq x y z
N MET A 1 10.65 9.43 6.02
CA MET A 1 10.34 8.01 6.26
C MET A 1 10.81 7.20 5.07
N HIS A 2 11.55 6.11 5.27
CA HIS A 2 12.04 5.28 4.16
C HIS A 2 10.87 4.49 3.55
N THR A 3 10.89 4.26 2.22
CA THR A 3 9.83 3.54 1.49
C THR A 3 9.45 2.21 2.14
N GLU A 4 10.44 1.50 2.70
CA GLU A 4 10.25 0.24 3.42
C GLU A 4 9.43 0.39 4.72
N GLU A 5 9.68 1.46 5.47
CA GLU A 5 8.94 1.73 6.71
C GLU A 5 7.48 2.08 6.40
N LEU A 6 7.26 2.82 5.31
CA LEU A 6 5.93 3.18 4.83
C LEU A 6 5.15 1.97 4.34
N PHE A 7 5.82 1.04 3.65
CA PHE A 7 5.25 -0.26 3.31
C PHE A 7 4.88 -1.07 4.56
N LYS A 8 5.80 -1.20 5.53
CA LYS A 8 5.53 -1.95 6.78
C LYS A 8 4.40 -1.34 7.60
N LEU A 9 4.23 -0.03 7.56
CA LEU A 9 3.08 0.63 8.20
C LEU A 9 1.78 0.28 7.46
N PHE A 10 1.76 0.44 6.14
CA PHE A 10 0.63 0.04 5.31
C PHE A 10 0.22 -1.41 5.53
N PHE A 11 1.17 -2.35 5.46
CA PHE A 11 0.91 -3.78 5.58
C PHE A 11 0.33 -4.17 6.94
N ARG A 12 0.77 -3.52 8.02
CA ARG A 12 0.23 -3.72 9.38
C ARG A 12 -1.19 -3.19 9.57
N LEU A 13 -1.65 -2.28 8.71
CA LEU A 13 -2.99 -1.68 8.78
C LEU A 13 -4.03 -2.47 7.95
N LEU A 14 -3.62 -3.48 7.20
CA LEU A 14 -4.55 -4.29 6.42
C LEU A 14 -5.31 -5.26 7.32
N ASP A 15 -6.63 -5.17 7.26
CA ASP A 15 -7.50 -6.16 7.88
C ASP A 15 -7.55 -7.46 7.05
N PRO A 16 -7.87 -8.61 7.69
CA PRO A 16 -7.89 -9.90 7.00
C PRO A 16 -8.81 -9.96 5.77
N ASP A 17 -9.89 -9.17 5.74
CA ASP A 17 -10.87 -9.10 4.65
C ASP A 17 -10.40 -8.26 3.45
N MET A 18 -9.38 -7.41 3.65
CA MET A 18 -8.74 -6.64 2.57
C MET A 18 -7.84 -7.52 1.71
N HIS A 19 -7.45 -8.71 2.20
CA HIS A 19 -6.58 -9.62 1.48
C HIS A 19 -7.30 -10.32 0.32
N PRO A 20 -6.60 -10.60 -0.79
CA PRO A 20 -7.17 -11.39 -1.87
C PRO A 20 -7.53 -12.81 -1.38
N PRO A 21 -8.79 -13.28 -1.56
CA PRO A 21 -9.25 -14.54 -0.96
C PRO A 21 -8.38 -15.77 -1.30
N ARG A 22 -7.82 -15.82 -2.50
CA ARG A 22 -6.98 -16.94 -2.98
C ARG A 22 -5.52 -16.86 -2.49
N LEU A 23 -5.05 -15.68 -2.11
CA LEU A 23 -3.66 -15.46 -1.68
C LEU A 23 -3.51 -15.57 -0.16
N TYR A 24 -4.57 -15.26 0.59
CA TYR A 24 -4.61 -15.46 2.04
C TYR A 24 -4.29 -16.92 2.44
N GLN A 25 -4.70 -17.89 1.61
CA GLN A 25 -4.48 -19.31 1.85
C GLN A 25 -3.06 -19.80 1.50
N ARG A 26 -2.27 -19.02 0.75
CA ARG A 26 -0.95 -19.43 0.23
C ARG A 26 0.24 -18.82 0.95
N GLY A 27 0.04 -17.84 1.83
CA GLY A 27 1.10 -17.27 2.69
C GLY A 27 1.92 -16.11 2.09
N ASP A 28 1.86 -15.87 0.78
CA ASP A 28 2.67 -14.82 0.12
C ASP A 28 1.98 -13.44 0.06
N LEU A 29 1.30 -13.04 1.14
CA LEU A 29 0.60 -11.75 1.19
C LEU A 29 1.55 -10.55 1.18
N GLU A 30 2.69 -10.65 1.87
CA GLU A 30 3.64 -9.54 1.97
C GLU A 30 4.21 -9.17 0.60
N MET A 31 4.66 -10.16 -0.17
CA MET A 31 5.18 -9.95 -1.53
C MET A 31 4.11 -9.36 -2.45
N PHE A 32 2.89 -9.90 -2.40
CA PHE A 32 1.76 -9.38 -3.16
C PHE A 32 1.51 -7.89 -2.87
N TRP A 33 1.42 -7.52 -1.58
CA TRP A 33 1.16 -6.14 -1.20
C TRP A 33 2.34 -5.22 -1.50
N ARG A 34 3.57 -5.72 -1.43
CA ARG A 34 4.79 -4.98 -1.75
C ARG A 34 4.85 -4.59 -3.23
N GLU A 35 4.41 -5.47 -4.13
CA GLU A 35 4.25 -5.15 -5.55
C GLU A 35 3.23 -4.01 -5.74
N ARG A 36 2.07 -4.08 -5.09
CA ARG A 36 1.02 -3.06 -5.26
C ARG A 36 1.38 -1.73 -4.65
N PHE A 37 2.12 -1.77 -3.56
CA PHE A 37 2.67 -0.59 -2.95
C PHE A 37 3.69 0.08 -3.87
N SER A 38 4.54 -0.71 -4.54
CA SER A 38 5.51 -0.22 -5.53
C SER A 38 4.82 0.37 -6.77
N GLU A 39 3.77 -0.28 -7.28
CA GLU A 39 2.91 0.26 -8.34
C GLU A 39 2.27 1.59 -7.92
N ALA A 40 1.75 1.68 -6.69
CA ALA A 40 1.13 2.91 -6.16
C ALA A 40 2.12 4.07 -6.02
N LEU A 41 3.41 3.78 -5.80
CA LEU A 41 4.49 4.76 -5.81
C LEU A 41 4.95 5.15 -7.22
N GLY A 42 4.48 4.47 -8.27
CA GLY A 42 4.95 4.65 -9.64
C GLY A 42 6.33 4.06 -9.90
N LEU A 43 6.77 3.12 -9.06
CA LEU A 43 8.07 2.44 -9.21
C LEU A 43 8.01 1.24 -10.17
N GLN A 44 6.81 0.79 -10.52
CA GLN A 44 6.57 -0.36 -11.38
C GLN A 44 5.36 -0.08 -12.27
N GLU A 45 5.39 -0.55 -13.53
CA GLU A 45 4.24 -0.41 -14.42
C GLU A 45 3.05 -1.26 -13.95
N PRO A 46 1.81 -0.75 -14.07
CA PRO A 46 0.64 -1.48 -13.60
C PRO A 46 0.49 -2.81 -14.33
N ASN A 47 0.51 -3.92 -13.60
CA ASN A 47 0.19 -5.20 -14.21
C ASN A 47 -1.33 -5.30 -14.36
N GLY A 48 -1.86 -5.08 -15.57
CA GLY A 48 -3.29 -4.81 -15.83
C GLY A 48 -4.29 -5.85 -15.30
N ALA A 49 -3.88 -7.11 -15.08
CA ALA A 49 -4.72 -8.16 -14.50
C ALA A 49 -5.00 -7.98 -13.00
N MET A 50 -4.28 -7.06 -12.36
CA MET A 50 -4.14 -7.00 -10.92
C MET A 50 -4.67 -5.69 -10.33
N MET A 51 -5.03 -4.68 -11.15
CA MET A 51 -5.38 -3.30 -10.73
C MET A 51 -6.36 -3.17 -9.55
N GLY A 52 -7.22 -4.15 -9.24
CA GLY A 52 -8.20 -4.06 -8.15
C GLY A 52 -7.64 -3.77 -6.74
N TYR A 53 -6.39 -4.18 -6.44
CA TYR A 53 -5.82 -4.01 -5.08
C TYR A 53 -4.86 -2.82 -4.96
N VAL A 54 -4.52 -2.12 -6.05
CA VAL A 54 -3.58 -0.98 -6.02
C VAL A 54 -4.19 0.27 -5.40
N GLU A 55 -5.52 0.37 -5.34
CA GLU A 55 -6.19 1.55 -4.80
C GLU A 55 -6.02 1.68 -3.28
N LEU A 56 -5.89 0.58 -2.55
CA LEU A 56 -5.61 0.61 -1.10
C LEU A 56 -4.27 1.28 -0.77
N PRO A 57 -3.12 0.88 -1.35
CA PRO A 57 -1.87 1.58 -1.12
C PRO A 57 -1.89 3.02 -1.66
N LYS A 58 -2.58 3.30 -2.79
CA LYS A 58 -2.74 4.69 -3.27
C LYS A 58 -3.48 5.58 -2.27
N MET A 59 -4.58 5.10 -1.71
CA MET A 59 -5.35 5.84 -0.70
C MET A 59 -4.55 6.08 0.56
N PHE A 60 -3.85 5.05 1.04
CA PHE A 60 -2.94 5.19 2.17
C PHE A 60 -1.85 6.25 1.93
N LEU A 61 -1.18 6.21 0.79
CA LEU A 61 -0.13 7.18 0.43
C LEU A 61 -0.67 8.61 0.33
N LYS A 62 -1.86 8.80 -0.26
CA LYS A 62 -2.53 10.11 -0.33
C LYS A 62 -2.86 10.64 1.05
N THR A 63 -3.45 9.81 1.92
CA THR A 63 -3.79 10.20 3.29
C THR A 63 -2.53 10.54 4.09
N HIS A 64 -1.48 9.71 3.98
CA HIS A 64 -0.20 9.99 4.65
C HIS A 64 0.37 11.35 4.25
N ARG A 65 0.40 11.68 2.95
CA ARG A 65 0.87 12.98 2.45
C ARG A 65 0.04 14.14 3.02
N ALA A 66 -1.30 14.04 2.96
CA ALA A 66 -2.18 15.08 3.49
C ALA A 66 -2.00 15.30 5.01
N VAL A 67 -1.74 14.24 5.77
CA VAL A 67 -1.45 14.35 7.21
C VAL A 67 -0.09 15.02 7.45
N GLN A 68 0.95 14.66 6.70
CA GLN A 68 2.26 15.31 6.80
C GLN A 68 2.17 16.80 6.47
N GLU A 69 1.52 17.17 5.37
CA GLU A 69 1.33 18.57 4.97
C GLU A 69 0.60 19.39 6.05
N LYS A 70 -0.41 18.80 6.71
CA LYS A 70 -1.13 19.44 7.80
C LYS A 70 -0.26 19.64 9.04
N MET A 71 0.59 18.67 9.38
CA MET A 71 1.51 18.77 10.51
C MET A 71 2.56 19.84 10.27
N GLU A 72 3.13 19.90 9.06
CA GLU A 72 4.11 20.92 8.66
C GLU A 72 3.51 22.33 8.58
N SER A 73 2.23 22.46 8.20
CA SER A 73 1.53 23.76 8.18
C SER A 73 1.08 24.26 9.56
N SER A 74 1.23 23.44 10.60
CA SER A 74 0.85 23.77 11.98
C SER A 74 2.05 24.18 12.85
N GLU A 75 3.26 24.22 12.27
CA GLU A 75 4.51 24.72 12.87
C GLU A 75 4.83 26.15 12.41
#